data_AF-A0A3B5LS39-F1
#
_entry.id   AF-A0A3B5LS39-F1
#
_cell.length_a   1.000
_cell.length_b   1.000
_cell.length_c   1.000
_cell.angle_alpha   90.00
_cell.angle_beta   90.00
_cell.angle_gamma   90.00
#
_symmetry.space_group_name_H-M   'P 1'
#
loop_
_entity.id
_entity.type
_entity.pdbx_description
1 polymer ?
#
loop_
_entity_poly.entity_id
_entity_poly.type
_entity_poly.pdbx_seq_one_letter_code
_entity_poly.pdbx_strand_id
1 'polypeptide(L)'
;MEEKEQSGGLHFVGKKDELIKAKRSFRTLEGRDVLIIYHQGVFYAMDCYCYHAGGTLENGDIEDINGKLCIICPKHKYKITLAKGEGLYRGRNPQEKPPVFRWYSKGVKQRVHTVTEENGEVFVKLVMIPNWVDSDYYQGEKGKVERAKTFTKKSTSTKHPVCS
;
A
#
# COMPACT_ATOMS: atom_id res chain seq x y z
N MET A 1 -8.16 -30.22 9.26
CA MET A 1 -8.35 -29.02 10.09
C MET A 1 -8.61 -27.87 9.12
N GLU A 2 -9.87 -27.45 9.01
CA GLU A 2 -10.22 -26.28 8.21
C GLU A 2 -9.80 -25.03 9.00
N GLU A 3 -8.85 -24.28 8.48
CA GLU A 3 -8.49 -22.98 9.01
C GLU A 3 -9.68 -22.04 8.79
N LYS A 4 -10.41 -21.73 9.87
CA LYS A 4 -11.48 -20.73 9.84
C LYS A 4 -10.86 -19.36 9.52
N GLU A 5 -11.07 -18.88 8.30
CA GLU A 5 -10.95 -17.47 7.95
C GLU A 5 -11.79 -16.65 8.95
N GLN A 6 -11.13 -15.90 9.83
CA GLN A 6 -11.79 -14.89 10.63
C GLN A 6 -12.01 -13.70 9.69
N SER A 7 -13.12 -13.78 8.95
CA SER A 7 -13.57 -12.74 8.05
C SER A 7 -13.81 -11.47 8.85
N GLY A 8 -13.00 -10.43 8.63
CA GLY A 8 -13.33 -9.08 9.11
C GLY A 8 -14.71 -8.65 8.60
N GLY A 9 -15.36 -7.74 9.32
CA GLY A 9 -16.65 -7.19 8.90
C GLY A 9 -16.56 -6.53 7.52
N LEU A 10 -17.69 -6.43 6.84
CA LEU A 10 -17.80 -5.62 5.64
C LEU A 10 -18.03 -4.16 6.08
N HIS A 11 -17.14 -3.24 5.72
CA HIS A 11 -17.21 -1.84 6.15
C HIS A 11 -17.57 -0.93 5.00
N PHE A 12 -18.61 -0.10 5.16
CA PHE A 12 -18.91 0.97 4.22
C PHE A 12 -17.77 2.02 4.22
N VAL A 13 -17.26 2.37 3.04
CA VAL A 13 -16.16 3.33 2.89
C VAL A 13 -16.53 4.59 2.10
N GLY A 14 -17.68 4.60 1.43
CA GLY A 14 -18.22 5.78 0.73
C GLY A 14 -19.08 5.43 -0.48
N LYS A 15 -19.69 6.46 -1.05
CA LYS A 15 -20.40 6.33 -2.33
C LYS A 15 -19.40 6.18 -3.48
N LYS A 16 -19.74 5.34 -4.46
CA LYS A 16 -18.91 5.03 -5.61
C LYS A 16 -18.46 6.28 -6.37
N ASP A 17 -19.38 7.16 -6.72
CA ASP A 17 -19.07 8.35 -7.53
C ASP A 17 -18.14 9.32 -6.80
N GLU A 18 -18.30 9.45 -5.48
CA GLU A 18 -17.43 10.28 -4.64
C GLU A 18 -16.01 9.72 -4.58
N LEU A 19 -15.87 8.40 -4.40
CA LEU A 19 -14.57 7.74 -4.35
C LEU A 19 -13.87 7.70 -5.71
N ILE A 20 -14.63 7.54 -6.80
CA ILE A 20 -14.13 7.67 -8.18
C ILE A 20 -13.57 9.08 -8.40
N LYS A 21 -14.33 10.11 -8.02
CA LYS A 21 -13.91 11.51 -8.15
C LYS A 21 -12.66 11.81 -7.31
N ALA A 22 -12.61 11.29 -6.08
CA ALA A 22 -11.46 11.45 -5.20
C ALA A 22 -10.22 10.71 -5.72
N LYS A 23 -10.40 9.63 -6.50
CA LYS A 23 -9.39 8.66 -6.95
C LYS A 23 -8.67 7.90 -5.83
N ARG A 24 -8.49 8.51 -4.66
CA ARG A 24 -7.83 7.96 -3.49
C ARG A 24 -8.56 8.44 -2.24
N SER A 25 -8.69 7.56 -1.26
CA SER A 25 -9.38 7.86 -0.01
C SER A 25 -8.79 7.05 1.14
N PHE A 26 -8.61 7.70 2.27
CA PHE A 26 -8.10 7.08 3.50
C PHE A 26 -9.25 6.72 4.44
N ARG A 27 -9.19 5.54 5.07
CA ARG A 27 -10.12 5.10 6.11
C ARG A 27 -9.39 4.36 7.22
N THR A 28 -9.80 4.58 8.47
CA THR A 28 -9.42 3.72 9.59
C THR A 28 -10.56 2.73 9.85
N LEU A 29 -10.30 1.45 9.66
CA LEU A 29 -11.25 0.35 9.83
C LEU A 29 -10.74 -0.58 10.92
N GLU A 30 -11.49 -0.78 12.00
CA GLU A 30 -11.08 -1.62 13.14
C GLU A 30 -9.66 -1.29 13.66
N GLY A 31 -9.28 -0.01 13.67
CA GLY A 31 -7.94 0.45 14.10
C GLY A 31 -6.82 0.25 13.07
N ARG A 32 -7.15 -0.21 11.87
CA ARG A 32 -6.24 -0.39 10.73
C ARG A 32 -6.44 0.71 9.69
N ASP A 33 -5.35 1.35 9.28
CA ASP A 33 -5.38 2.45 8.33
C ASP A 33 -5.26 1.95 6.89
N VAL A 34 -6.32 2.09 6.12
CA VAL A 34 -6.48 1.57 4.76
C VAL A 34 -6.53 2.71 3.75
N LEU A 35 -5.80 2.53 2.65
CA LEU A 35 -5.85 3.36 1.46
C LEU A 35 -6.71 2.66 0.42
N ILE A 36 -7.78 3.34 0.00
CA ILE A 36 -8.66 2.96 -1.10
C ILE A 36 -8.22 3.72 -2.33
N ILE A 37 -8.06 3.02 -3.45
CA ILE A 37 -7.56 3.55 -4.71
C ILE A 37 -8.53 3.16 -5.81
N TYR A 38 -8.99 4.13 -6.58
CA TYR A 38 -9.67 3.90 -7.85
C TYR A 38 -8.70 4.17 -8.99
N HIS A 39 -8.41 3.14 -9.80
CA HIS A 39 -7.53 3.26 -10.94
C HIS A 39 -8.00 2.35 -12.07
N GLN A 40 -8.07 2.90 -13.30
CA GLN A 40 -8.47 2.16 -14.50
C GLN A 40 -9.78 1.36 -14.35
N GLY A 41 -10.80 1.97 -13.73
CA GLY A 41 -12.10 1.31 -13.59
C GLY A 41 -12.24 0.39 -12.37
N VAL A 42 -11.15 0.16 -11.61
CA VAL A 42 -11.10 -0.83 -10.54
C VAL A 42 -10.79 -0.17 -9.20
N PHE A 43 -11.46 -0.63 -8.14
CA PHE A 43 -11.09 -0.29 -6.77
C PHE A 43 -10.10 -1.28 -6.18
N TYR A 44 -9.12 -0.75 -5.46
CA TYR A 44 -8.15 -1.49 -4.67
C TYR A 44 -8.18 -0.96 -3.24
N ALA A 45 -7.96 -1.84 -2.27
CA ALA A 45 -7.75 -1.46 -0.88
C ALA A 45 -6.49 -2.14 -0.36
N MET A 46 -5.64 -1.38 0.32
CA MET A 46 -4.43 -1.90 0.96
C MET A 46 -4.06 -1.07 2.18
N ASP A 47 -3.17 -1.60 3.01
CA ASP A 47 -2.56 -0.83 4.09
C ASP A 47 -2.02 0.51 3.59
N CYS A 48 -2.32 1.59 4.30
CA CYS A 48 -1.92 2.94 3.91
C CYS A 48 -0.40 3.18 4.02
N TYR A 49 0.28 2.45 4.89
CA TYR A 49 1.70 2.66 5.18
C TYR A 49 2.59 1.62 4.51
N CYS A 50 3.56 2.09 3.75
CA CYS A 50 4.52 1.27 3.02
C CYS A 50 5.29 0.34 3.96
N TYR A 51 5.28 -0.95 3.64
CA TYR A 51 5.98 -2.01 4.37
C TYR A 51 7.49 -1.79 4.57
N HIS A 52 8.12 -0.92 3.78
CA HIS A 52 9.56 -0.70 3.90
C HIS A 52 9.93 0.10 5.16
N ALA A 53 9.20 1.21 5.40
CA ALA A 53 9.60 2.22 6.40
C ALA A 53 8.41 3.07 6.87
N GLY A 54 7.18 2.57 6.75
CA GLY A 54 5.96 3.23 7.25
C GLY A 54 5.60 4.55 6.57
N GLY A 55 6.09 4.81 5.35
CA GLY A 55 5.71 5.99 4.59
C GLY A 55 4.28 5.88 4.05
N THR A 56 3.49 6.95 4.17
CA THR A 56 2.15 6.99 3.53
C THR A 56 2.26 6.74 2.02
N LEU A 57 1.43 5.83 1.53
CA LEU A 57 1.28 5.52 0.11
C LEU A 57 0.27 6.44 -0.59
N GLU A 58 -0.49 7.24 0.15
CA GLU A 58 -1.59 8.07 -0.37
C GLU A 58 -1.19 8.94 -1.57
N ASN A 59 0.03 9.47 -1.56
CA ASN A 59 0.59 10.32 -2.61
C ASN A 59 1.57 9.59 -3.56
N GLY A 60 1.57 8.26 -3.57
CA GLY A 60 2.45 7.45 -4.42
C GLY A 60 2.00 7.39 -5.87
N ASP A 61 2.90 7.55 -6.84
CA ASP A 61 2.53 7.39 -8.25
C ASP A 61 2.06 5.96 -8.53
N ILE A 62 1.20 5.77 -9.55
CA ILE A 62 0.80 4.44 -10.01
C ILE A 62 1.39 4.24 -11.41
N GLU A 63 2.19 3.20 -11.57
CA GLU A 63 2.90 2.86 -12.80
C GLU A 63 2.64 1.40 -13.19
N ASP A 64 2.60 1.11 -14.49
CA ASP A 64 2.67 -0.27 -14.98
C ASP A 64 4.13 -0.74 -14.98
N ILE A 65 4.40 -1.79 -14.19
CA ILE A 65 5.72 -2.40 -14.11
C ILE A 65 5.58 -3.89 -14.39
N ASN A 66 6.10 -4.32 -15.53
CA ASN A 66 6.10 -5.71 -15.95
C ASN A 66 4.66 -6.28 -16.07
N GLY A 67 3.72 -5.49 -16.60
CA GLY A 67 2.32 -5.85 -16.74
C GLY A 67 1.55 -5.84 -15.42
N LYS A 68 2.10 -5.21 -14.38
CA LYS A 68 1.49 -5.11 -13.05
C LYS A 68 1.39 -3.65 -12.64
N LEU A 69 0.17 -3.18 -12.37
CA LEU A 69 -0.05 -1.88 -11.76
C LEU A 69 0.54 -1.84 -10.36
N CYS A 70 1.46 -0.91 -10.14
CA CYS A 70 2.20 -0.76 -8.90
C CYS A 70 2.04 0.65 -8.35
N ILE A 71 1.73 0.77 -7.06
CA ILE A 71 1.93 2.02 -6.34
C ILE A 71 3.40 2.18 -5.96
N ILE A 72 3.95 3.37 -6.22
CA ILE A 72 5.33 3.72 -5.95
C ILE A 72 5.38 4.52 -4.66
N CYS A 73 5.98 3.93 -3.62
CA CYS A 73 6.14 4.61 -2.34
C CYS A 73 6.84 5.97 -2.52
N PRO A 74 6.22 7.10 -2.13
CA PRO A 74 6.80 8.43 -2.32
C PRO A 74 8.18 8.59 -1.66
N LYS A 75 8.38 7.94 -0.51
CA LYS A 75 9.59 8.09 0.31
C LYS A 75 10.81 7.40 -0.30
N HIS A 76 10.70 6.11 -0.64
CA HIS A 76 11.85 5.27 -1.01
C HIS A 76 11.68 4.56 -2.36
N LYS A 77 10.63 4.89 -3.12
CA LYS A 77 10.36 4.39 -4.48
C LYS A 77 10.21 2.87 -4.59
N TYR A 78 9.84 2.22 -3.48
CA TYR A 78 9.42 0.83 -3.45
C TYR A 78 8.15 0.64 -4.29
N LYS A 79 8.12 -0.44 -5.07
CA LYS A 79 7.05 -0.75 -6.03
C LYS A 79 6.19 -1.85 -5.44
N ILE A 80 4.91 -1.56 -5.25
CA ILE A 80 3.97 -2.47 -4.58
C ILE A 80 2.80 -2.72 -5.52
N THR A 81 2.55 -3.96 -5.90
CA THR A 81 1.45 -4.27 -6.81
C THR A 81 0.11 -3.95 -6.15
N LEU A 82 -0.80 -3.28 -6.86
CA LEU A 82 -2.12 -2.92 -6.32
C LEU A 82 -2.98 -4.16 -6.03
N ALA A 83 -2.94 -5.14 -6.94
CA ALA A 83 -3.80 -6.31 -6.88
C ALA A 83 -3.41 -7.33 -5.78
N LYS A 84 -2.11 -7.46 -5.48
CA LYS A 84 -1.59 -8.52 -4.60
C LYS A 84 -0.65 -8.02 -3.51
N GLY A 85 -0.27 -6.74 -3.52
CA GLY A 85 0.65 -6.18 -2.55
C GLY A 85 2.07 -6.75 -2.62
N GLU A 86 2.48 -7.24 -3.79
CA GLU A 86 3.82 -7.79 -3.99
C GLU A 86 4.86 -6.66 -4.07
N GLY A 87 5.98 -6.81 -3.37
CA GLY A 87 7.10 -5.89 -3.48
C GLY A 87 7.99 -6.23 -4.68
N LEU A 88 7.99 -5.39 -5.72
CA LEU A 88 8.81 -5.63 -6.92
C LEU A 88 10.19 -4.96 -6.82
N TYR A 89 11.19 -5.63 -7.38
CA TYR A 89 12.54 -5.08 -7.53
C TYR A 89 13.16 -5.46 -8.87
N ARG A 90 14.05 -4.59 -9.37
CA ARG A 90 14.83 -4.86 -10.58
C ARG A 90 16.18 -5.41 -10.17
N GLY A 91 16.52 -6.60 -10.65
CA GLY A 91 17.75 -7.30 -10.33
C GLY A 91 18.43 -7.87 -11.56
N ARG A 92 19.65 -8.38 -11.40
CA ARG A 92 20.37 -9.14 -12.42
C ARG A 92 20.87 -10.44 -11.80
N ASN A 93 20.94 -11.50 -12.59
CA ASN A 93 21.67 -12.70 -12.19
C ASN A 93 23.18 -12.45 -12.36
N PRO A 94 24.01 -12.50 -11.30
CA PRO A 94 25.46 -12.30 -11.42
C PRO A 94 26.16 -13.33 -12.31
N GLN A 95 25.57 -14.51 -12.49
CA GLN A 95 26.14 -15.62 -13.26
C GLN A 95 25.88 -15.49 -14.77
N GLU A 96 24.90 -14.66 -15.18
CA GLU A 96 24.51 -14.51 -16.58
C GLU A 96 25.39 -13.49 -17.31
N LYS A 97 25.91 -13.89 -18.48
CA LYS A 97 26.69 -13.03 -19.37
C LYS A 97 26.06 -13.06 -20.77
N PRO A 98 25.59 -11.93 -21.33
CA PRO A 98 25.65 -10.57 -20.77
C PRO A 98 24.67 -10.34 -19.60
N PRO A 99 24.90 -9.33 -18.73
CA PRO A 99 23.98 -9.02 -17.65
C PRO A 99 22.61 -8.57 -18.18
N VAL A 100 21.54 -9.29 -17.83
CA VAL A 100 20.16 -8.92 -18.15
C VAL A 100 19.43 -8.50 -16.87
N PHE A 101 18.84 -7.30 -16.90
CA PHE A 101 17.98 -6.84 -15.81
C PHE A 101 16.57 -7.38 -15.98
N ARG A 102 16.05 -8.00 -14.93
CA ARG A 102 14.67 -8.51 -14.88
C ARG A 102 13.94 -8.00 -13.65
N TRP A 103 12.62 -8.03 -13.72
CA TRP A 103 11.75 -7.76 -12.59
C TRP A 103 11.53 -9.04 -11.79
N TYR A 104 11.63 -8.91 -10.47
CA TYR A 104 11.45 -9.99 -9.52
C TYR A 104 10.48 -9.55 -8.41
N SER A 105 9.82 -10.53 -7.79
CA SER A 105 8.92 -10.33 -6.66
C SER A 105 9.61 -10.72 -5.36
N LYS A 106 9.40 -9.93 -4.30
CA LYS A 106 9.74 -10.26 -2.90
C LYS A 106 8.62 -11.04 -2.21
N GLY A 107 7.61 -11.49 -2.96
CA GLY A 107 6.34 -12.00 -2.41
C GLY A 107 5.43 -10.88 -1.93
N VAL A 108 4.34 -11.26 -1.26
CA VAL A 108 3.37 -10.33 -0.66
C VAL A 108 4.04 -9.60 0.51
N LYS A 109 4.08 -8.28 0.43
CA LYS A 109 4.76 -7.40 1.38
C LYS A 109 3.86 -6.30 1.92
N GLN A 110 2.85 -5.91 1.14
CA GLN A 110 1.80 -4.99 1.54
C GLN A 110 0.48 -5.77 1.62
N ARG A 111 -0.24 -5.67 2.72
CA ARG A 111 -1.55 -6.31 2.84
C ARG A 111 -2.56 -5.60 1.96
N VAL A 112 -3.23 -6.37 1.11
CA VAL A 112 -4.41 -5.95 0.34
C VAL A 112 -5.68 -6.42 1.02
N HIS A 113 -6.76 -5.71 0.80
CA HIS A 113 -8.08 -5.98 1.36
C HIS A 113 -9.11 -6.12 0.23
N THR A 114 -10.19 -6.82 0.52
CA THR A 114 -11.23 -7.08 -0.47
C THR A 114 -12.12 -5.86 -0.59
N VAL A 115 -12.38 -5.40 -1.81
CA VAL A 115 -13.34 -4.34 -2.10
C VAL A 115 -14.58 -4.96 -2.75
N THR A 116 -15.75 -4.57 -2.29
CA THR A 116 -17.05 -4.94 -2.86
C THR A 116 -17.80 -3.68 -3.25
N GLU A 117 -18.43 -3.68 -4.43
CA GLU A 117 -19.29 -2.60 -4.91
C GLU A 117 -20.73 -3.11 -4.94
N GLU A 118 -21.65 -2.44 -4.27
CA GLU A 118 -23.06 -2.83 -4.21
C GLU A 118 -23.94 -1.58 -4.16
N ASN A 119 -24.98 -1.51 -5.00
CA ASN A 119 -25.97 -0.41 -5.00
C ASN A 119 -25.39 1.03 -5.04
N GLY A 120 -24.26 1.22 -5.74
CA GLY A 120 -23.60 2.53 -5.83
C GLY A 120 -22.74 2.88 -4.60
N GLU A 121 -22.52 1.93 -3.71
CA GLU A 121 -21.71 2.04 -2.51
C GLU A 121 -20.49 1.13 -2.61
N VAL A 122 -19.42 1.53 -1.92
CA VAL A 122 -18.17 0.76 -1.86
C VAL A 122 -17.94 0.31 -0.43
N PHE A 123 -17.57 -0.96 -0.30
CA PHE A 123 -17.29 -1.60 0.96
C PHE A 123 -15.90 -2.24 0.94
N VAL A 124 -15.25 -2.28 2.09
CA VAL A 124 -13.97 -2.95 2.29
C VAL A 124 -14.12 -4.01 3.36
N LYS A 125 -13.65 -5.23 3.07
CA LYS A 125 -13.51 -6.32 4.03
C LYS A 125 -12.03 -6.53 4.34
N LEU A 126 -11.68 -6.41 5.62
CA LEU A 126 -10.31 -6.60 6.08
C LEU A 126 -9.90 -8.08 5.98
N VAL A 127 -8.80 -8.32 5.27
CA VAL A 127 -8.16 -9.64 5.14
C VAL A 127 -7.15 -9.82 6.27
N MET A 128 -7.49 -10.52 7.35
CA MET A 128 -6.66 -10.52 8.56
C MET A 128 -5.76 -11.76 8.73
N ILE A 129 -6.09 -12.91 8.13
CA ILE A 129 -5.54 -14.25 8.45
C ILE A 129 -5.41 -15.02 7.11
N PRO A 130 -4.34 -15.82 6.82
CA PRO A 130 -3.53 -16.58 7.79
C PRO A 130 -2.07 -16.17 7.99
N ASN A 131 -1.51 -15.24 7.21
CA ASN A 131 -0.07 -14.93 7.30
C ASN A 131 0.20 -13.48 7.67
N TRP A 132 1.19 -13.30 8.55
CA TRP A 132 1.79 -12.00 8.84
C TRP A 132 2.48 -11.46 7.58
N VAL A 133 2.29 -10.18 7.30
CA VAL A 133 2.85 -9.46 6.15
C VAL A 133 3.61 -8.25 6.69
N ASP A 134 4.74 -7.90 6.07
CA ASP A 134 5.63 -6.82 6.54
C ASP A 134 4.90 -5.49 6.87
N SER A 135 3.84 -5.14 6.13
CA SER A 135 3.05 -3.93 6.40
C SER A 135 2.25 -3.97 7.71
N ASP A 136 1.96 -5.15 8.27
CA ASP A 136 1.29 -5.31 9.56
C ASP A 136 2.05 -4.62 10.70
N TYR A 137 3.38 -4.62 10.61
CA TYR A 137 4.23 -3.92 11.56
C TYR A 137 3.81 -2.46 11.72
N TYR A 138 3.52 -1.79 10.59
CA TYR A 138 3.07 -0.40 10.51
C TYR A 138 1.57 -0.24 10.72
N GLN A 139 0.85 -1.24 11.19
CA GLN A 139 -0.50 -1.08 11.71
C GLN A 139 -0.52 -1.22 13.24
N GLY A 140 0.42 -1.98 13.81
CA GLY A 140 0.57 -2.16 15.25
C GLY A 140 1.18 -0.96 15.99
N GLU A 141 1.12 -1.02 17.32
CA GLU A 141 1.56 0.05 18.24
C GLU A 141 3.01 0.49 18.03
N LYS A 142 3.94 -0.47 17.88
CA LYS A 142 5.36 -0.15 17.61
C LYS A 142 5.53 0.61 16.30
N GLY A 143 4.86 0.16 15.25
CA GLY A 143 4.87 0.85 13.97
C GLY A 143 4.25 2.24 14.05
N LYS A 144 3.21 2.47 14.85
CA LYS A 144 2.60 3.81 15.03
C LYS A 144 3.64 4.80 15.58
N VAL A 145 4.40 4.38 16.58
CA VAL A 145 5.49 5.19 17.15
C VAL A 145 6.57 5.49 16.10
N GLU A 146 6.96 4.52 15.27
CA GLU A 146 7.94 4.74 14.22
C GLU A 146 7.48 5.69 13.12
N ARG A 147 6.22 5.54 12.68
CA ARG A 147 5.64 6.44 11.67
C ARG A 147 5.62 7.89 12.16
N ALA A 148 5.26 8.11 13.43
CA ALA A 148 5.29 9.43 14.04
C ALA A 148 6.69 10.07 14.01
N LYS A 149 7.74 9.30 14.35
CA LYS A 149 9.14 9.77 14.28
C LYS A 149 9.57 10.16 12.85
N THR A 150 9.07 9.46 11.83
CA THR A 150 9.38 9.81 10.43
C THR A 150 8.63 11.04 9.93
N PHE A 151 7.49 11.39 10.54
CA PHE A 151 6.73 12.59 10.21
C PHE A 151 7.40 13.86 10.76
N THR A 152 7.95 13.80 11.97
CA THR A 152 8.61 14.95 12.63
C THR A 152 9.97 15.31 12.03
N LYS A 153 10.71 14.34 11.46
CA LYS A 153 11.98 14.64 10.75
C LYS A 153 11.78 15.42 9.44
N LYS A 154 10.58 15.39 8.85
CA LYS A 154 10.28 16.14 7.61
C LYS A 154 10.09 17.64 7.87
N SER A 155 9.52 18.03 9.02
CA SER A 155 9.25 19.44 9.32
C SER A 155 10.50 20.25 9.68
N THR A 156 11.61 19.60 10.01
CA THR A 156 12.87 20.27 10.38
C THR A 156 13.87 20.43 9.24
N SER A 157 13.62 19.86 8.04
CA SER A 157 14.56 19.93 6.90
C SER A 157 14.38 21.13 5.96
N THR A 158 13.40 22.00 6.19
CA THR A 158 13.18 23.22 5.40
C THR A 158 13.88 24.43 6.04
N LYS A 159 15.21 24.42 6.04
CA LYS A 159 16.01 25.66 6.11
C LYS A 159 17.04 25.60 4.99
N HIS A 160 16.68 26.10 3.81
CA HIS A 160 17.69 26.48 2.82
C HIS A 160 18.34 27.78 3.32
N PRO A 161 19.68 27.85 3.43
CA PRO A 161 20.34 29.12 3.66
C PRO A 161 20.16 29.98 2.40
N VAL A 162 19.58 31.16 2.58
CA VAL A 162 19.56 32.20 1.54
C VAL A 162 21.01 32.69 1.42
N CYS A 163 21.63 32.42 0.27
CA CYS A 163 22.97 32.96 -0.02
C CYS A 163 22.84 34.48 -0.24
N SER A 164 23.66 35.25 0.45
CA SER A 164 23.82 36.70 0.27
C SER A 164 24.76 37.02 -0.89
#